data_AF-A0A7W7FI60-F1
#
_entry.id   AF-A0A7W7FI60-F1
#
_cell.length_a   1.000
_cell.length_b   1.000
_cell.length_c   1.000
_cell.angle_alpha   90.00
_cell.angle_beta   90.00
_cell.angle_gamma   90.00
#
_symmetry.space_group_name_H-M   'P 1'
#
loop_
_entity.id
_entity.type
_entity.pdbx_description
1 polymer ?
#
loop_
_entity_poly.entity_id
_entity_poly.type
_entity_poly.pdbx_seq_one_letter_code
_entity_poly.pdbx_strand_id
1 'polypeptide(L)'
;MTAALATAGLVGALTTVPASAAPSAPEMFCDVPGQELAISPVAELQDGEQVTWLSTIKGTTPTPFTGEYIGKLDNGLGLDADGNPRDLLLVKLDGDVVNGSSESLATGVWAGASGSPVYDEDGALIGAVSYGFSFLPDNVAGVTPAVYMRKIGQLPDERTLTQAAKQRVTRLADETATSRSSAIRRLEAVRVTTGPSADELDEANRLIASRVDGFRGAAAGGRATASAAIGGEDFPVVAGGNIAVSYAYGAVGEASVGTVTAVCGDEVFAYGHPNNWNSDLVASIHGAAAARVVPDLTGSYKQISSIGRVKGKLVDDRLAGIRGLLGDGPDAIRVQSTSHIGSRNSSVASYVSEPELVAAVAYTQSAGEASRILDNMQVGSAKVRWVIQYERADGTMGRLENVNRVADPYDFPSLVGMYVADDIAILQSNPFEDVKITAVQITTRFEEGYRAARFSGVQILKNGAWTSVAPNGKLTATRGKTYTFRAVFTPIPGAERVTHYSRFTATVPRTARKGLRVSLAVPTFDEEFDYELEEPRSFEEYVAALDADVRSDVFQRTHVSTSTRGVRTSRTATTEVPVVIANPGSKFTFGLYVTPAR
;
A
#
# COMPACT_ATOMS: atom_id res chain seq x y z
N MET A 1 3.93 -88.72 67.80
CA MET A 1 5.02 -89.19 66.91
C MET A 1 5.51 -88.00 66.11
N THR A 2 6.85 -87.81 66.05
CA THR A 2 7.64 -86.95 65.13
C THR A 2 7.39 -85.43 65.20
N ALA A 3 8.30 -84.63 65.79
CA ALA A 3 9.51 -83.99 65.19
C ALA A 3 9.13 -82.81 64.25
N ALA A 4 9.74 -81.61 64.21
CA ALA A 4 10.90 -80.99 64.84
C ALA A 4 10.94 -79.47 64.48
N LEU A 5 11.95 -78.78 65.05
CA LEU A 5 12.65 -77.58 64.54
C LEU A 5 12.04 -76.16 64.67
N ALA A 6 12.80 -75.34 65.41
CA ALA A 6 12.75 -73.89 65.45
C ALA A 6 13.55 -73.27 64.29
N THR A 7 13.08 -72.15 63.75
CA THR A 7 13.85 -71.28 62.85
C THR A 7 13.56 -69.81 63.12
N ALA A 8 14.65 -69.04 63.12
CA ALA A 8 14.79 -67.65 63.53
C ALA A 8 14.09 -66.65 62.60
N GLY A 9 13.59 -65.56 63.18
CA GLY A 9 13.11 -64.38 62.45
C GLY A 9 14.27 -63.49 62.02
N LEU A 10 14.38 -63.25 60.71
CA LEU A 10 15.25 -62.23 60.12
C LEU A 10 14.37 -61.03 59.74
N VAL A 11 14.58 -59.88 60.40
CA VAL A 11 13.98 -58.60 59.99
C VAL A 11 14.87 -58.00 58.91
N GLY A 12 14.45 -58.09 57.65
CA GLY A 12 15.06 -57.37 56.53
C GLY A 12 14.47 -55.97 56.41
N ALA A 13 15.27 -54.94 56.69
CA ALA A 13 14.93 -53.55 56.41
C ALA A 13 14.92 -53.32 54.89
N LEU A 14 13.74 -53.05 54.33
CA LEU A 14 13.58 -52.56 52.96
C LEU A 14 13.95 -51.07 52.94
N THR A 15 15.13 -50.73 52.46
CA THR A 15 15.47 -49.35 52.08
C THR A 15 14.73 -49.02 50.80
N THR A 16 13.64 -48.26 50.91
CA THR A 16 12.97 -47.63 49.77
C THR A 16 13.90 -46.58 49.18
N VAL A 17 14.51 -46.88 48.03
CA VAL A 17 15.18 -45.87 47.20
C VAL A 17 14.07 -44.96 46.66
N PRO A 18 14.12 -43.62 46.86
CA PRO A 18 13.16 -42.74 46.23
C PRO A 18 13.33 -42.86 44.72
N ALA A 19 12.23 -43.14 44.02
CA ALA A 19 12.20 -43.07 42.57
C ALA A 19 12.55 -41.62 42.18
N SER A 20 13.74 -41.41 41.60
CA SER A 20 14.02 -40.18 40.87
C SER A 20 12.91 -40.02 39.84
N ALA A 21 12.13 -38.96 39.97
CA ALA A 21 11.24 -38.53 38.91
C ALA A 21 12.07 -38.42 37.63
N ALA A 22 11.66 -39.12 36.57
CA ALA A 22 12.25 -38.92 35.26
C ALA A 22 12.14 -37.42 34.92
N PRO A 23 13.20 -36.77 34.41
CA PRO A 23 13.11 -35.39 33.99
C PRO A 23 11.96 -35.24 33.00
N SER A 24 11.08 -34.27 33.23
CA SER A 24 10.02 -33.92 32.30
C SER A 24 10.65 -33.63 30.94
N ALA A 25 10.08 -34.19 29.86
CA ALA A 25 10.55 -33.90 28.51
C ALA A 25 10.60 -32.38 28.29
N PRO A 26 11.64 -31.86 27.62
CA PRO A 26 11.77 -30.42 27.38
C PRO A 26 10.57 -29.90 26.59
N GLU A 27 10.12 -28.69 26.92
CA GLU A 27 9.07 -28.03 26.13
C GLU A 27 9.64 -27.70 24.74
N MET A 28 8.97 -28.15 23.69
CA MET A 28 9.48 -27.98 22.32
C MET A 28 8.86 -26.76 21.66
N PHE A 29 9.71 -25.87 21.12
CA PHE A 29 9.29 -24.83 20.19
C PHE A 29 8.92 -25.47 18.85
N CYS A 30 9.77 -26.40 18.42
CA CYS A 30 9.67 -27.11 17.16
C CYS A 30 9.85 -28.59 17.38
N ASP A 31 8.89 -29.39 16.94
CA ASP A 31 8.93 -30.86 17.03
C ASP A 31 8.85 -31.50 15.64
N VAL A 32 9.34 -30.78 14.63
CA VAL A 32 9.41 -31.27 13.25
C VAL A 32 10.71 -32.05 13.09
N PRO A 33 10.65 -33.30 12.57
CA PRO A 33 11.86 -34.12 12.39
C PRO A 33 12.96 -33.41 11.59
N GLY A 34 14.16 -33.29 12.17
CA GLY A 34 15.30 -32.58 11.58
C GLY A 34 15.27 -31.06 11.75
N GLN A 35 14.29 -30.52 12.46
CA GLN A 35 14.18 -29.11 12.86
C GLN A 35 13.81 -28.98 14.35
N GLU A 36 14.08 -30.01 15.15
CA GLU A 36 13.75 -30.03 16.56
C GLU A 36 14.42 -28.86 17.29
N LEU A 37 13.63 -28.11 18.05
CA LEU A 37 14.10 -26.95 18.80
C LEU A 37 13.41 -26.91 20.15
N ALA A 38 14.16 -27.17 21.21
CA ALA A 38 13.68 -27.04 22.58
C ALA A 38 13.55 -25.56 22.98
N ILE A 39 12.68 -25.29 23.94
CA ILE A 39 12.57 -24.00 24.64
C ILE A 39 13.42 -24.06 25.90
N SER A 40 14.26 -23.04 26.10
CA SER A 40 15.06 -22.90 27.30
C SER A 40 14.19 -22.66 28.54
N PRO A 41 14.41 -23.34 29.67
CA PRO A 41 13.68 -23.10 30.91
C PRO A 41 14.19 -21.80 31.55
N VAL A 42 13.64 -20.66 31.13
CA VAL A 42 14.07 -19.30 31.53
C VAL A 42 14.14 -19.10 33.06
N ALA A 43 13.35 -19.83 33.84
CA ALA A 43 13.40 -19.78 35.31
C ALA A 43 14.70 -20.34 35.91
N GLU A 44 15.46 -21.12 35.15
CA GLU A 44 16.71 -21.76 35.55
C GLU A 44 17.94 -20.91 35.17
N LEU A 45 17.78 -19.96 34.22
CA LEU A 45 18.86 -19.09 33.75
C LEU A 45 19.40 -18.19 34.88
N GLN A 46 20.72 -18.09 34.98
CA GLN A 46 21.43 -17.29 35.98
C GLN A 46 22.02 -16.01 35.39
N ASP A 47 22.11 -14.95 36.19
CA ASP A 47 22.79 -13.71 35.78
C ASP A 47 24.26 -13.99 35.40
N GLY A 48 24.67 -13.51 34.22
CA GLY A 48 25.97 -13.75 33.61
C GLY A 48 26.10 -15.05 32.82
N GLU A 49 25.03 -15.85 32.69
CA GLU A 49 25.04 -17.06 31.88
C GLU A 49 25.24 -16.73 30.40
N GLN A 50 26.12 -17.48 29.73
CA GLN A 50 26.46 -17.22 28.34
C GLN A 50 25.31 -17.61 27.41
N VAL A 51 25.09 -16.77 26.40
CA VAL A 51 24.12 -17.04 25.35
C VAL A 51 24.74 -16.84 23.98
N THR A 52 24.20 -17.55 22.99
CA THR A 52 24.51 -17.32 21.58
C THR A 52 23.31 -16.71 20.89
N TRP A 53 23.51 -15.79 19.95
CA TRP A 53 22.43 -15.25 19.14
C TRP A 53 22.81 -15.12 17.68
N LEU A 54 21.80 -15.16 16.79
CA LEU A 54 22.02 -15.12 15.34
C LEU A 54 21.37 -13.88 14.73
N SER A 55 22.12 -13.14 13.92
CA SER A 55 21.56 -12.05 13.11
C SER A 55 22.32 -11.83 11.81
N THR A 56 21.62 -11.45 10.76
CA THR A 56 22.23 -11.12 9.48
C THR A 56 22.63 -9.65 9.44
N ILE A 57 23.93 -9.37 9.40
CA ILE A 57 24.48 -8.00 9.32
C ILE A 57 24.84 -7.56 7.90
N LYS A 58 25.04 -8.52 6.98
CA LYS A 58 25.37 -8.30 5.57
C LYS A 58 24.97 -9.52 4.75
N GLY A 59 24.45 -9.29 3.54
CA GLY A 59 23.95 -10.34 2.66
C GLY A 59 22.73 -11.04 3.25
N THR A 60 22.66 -12.35 3.07
CA THR A 60 21.54 -13.22 3.49
C THR A 60 21.94 -14.24 4.57
N THR A 61 23.22 -14.34 4.90
CA THR A 61 23.75 -15.36 5.80
C THR A 61 23.71 -14.85 7.25
N PRO A 62 23.06 -15.59 8.18
CA PRO A 62 23.11 -15.28 9.60
C PRO A 62 24.55 -15.30 10.13
N THR A 63 24.90 -14.35 10.98
CA THR A 63 26.16 -14.30 11.72
C THR A 63 25.90 -14.65 13.18
N PRO A 64 26.66 -15.60 13.77
CA PRO A 64 26.58 -15.90 15.19
C PRO A 64 27.35 -14.88 16.01
N PHE A 65 26.82 -14.58 17.19
CA PHE A 65 27.38 -13.67 18.17
C PHE A 65 27.18 -14.25 19.57
N THR A 66 27.98 -13.77 20.51
CA THR A 66 27.87 -14.13 21.93
C THR A 66 27.13 -13.04 22.71
N GLY A 67 26.77 -13.35 23.94
CA GLY A 67 26.19 -12.42 24.90
C GLY A 67 26.05 -13.07 26.27
N GLU A 68 25.43 -12.33 27.18
CA GLU A 68 25.17 -12.77 28.54
C GLU A 68 23.71 -12.49 28.90
N TYR A 69 23.01 -13.46 29.50
CA TYR A 69 21.73 -13.21 30.15
C TYR A 69 21.98 -12.40 31.42
N ILE A 70 21.26 -11.29 31.61
CA ILE A 70 21.47 -10.37 32.74
C ILE A 70 20.21 -10.15 33.58
N GLY A 71 19.19 -11.00 33.41
CA GLY A 71 17.95 -10.97 34.18
C GLY A 71 16.71 -10.66 33.34
N LYS A 72 15.67 -10.16 33.99
CA LYS A 72 14.37 -9.89 33.36
C LYS A 72 13.67 -8.68 33.98
N LEU A 73 12.76 -8.10 33.22
CA LEU A 73 11.76 -7.14 33.69
C LEU A 73 10.44 -7.89 33.88
N ASP A 74 10.03 -8.07 35.13
CA ASP A 74 8.74 -8.68 35.46
C ASP A 74 7.61 -7.86 34.83
N ASN A 75 6.69 -8.54 34.14
CA ASN A 75 5.58 -7.90 33.43
C ASN A 75 6.01 -6.82 32.41
N GLY A 76 7.24 -6.90 31.88
CA GLY A 76 7.78 -5.93 30.91
C GLY A 76 7.01 -5.86 29.59
N LEU A 77 6.21 -6.88 29.25
CA LEU A 77 5.35 -6.95 28.07
C LEU A 77 3.85 -6.82 28.40
N GLY A 78 3.50 -6.49 29.64
CA GLY A 78 2.11 -6.40 30.09
C GLY A 78 1.40 -7.76 30.18
N LEU A 79 0.06 -7.71 30.29
CA LEU A 79 -0.76 -8.88 30.58
C LEU A 79 -1.25 -9.60 29.31
N ASP A 80 -1.30 -10.93 29.34
CA ASP A 80 -1.95 -11.74 28.31
C ASP A 80 -3.49 -11.69 28.36
N ALA A 81 -4.12 -12.40 27.43
CA ALA A 81 -5.59 -12.42 27.30
C ALA A 81 -6.30 -12.98 28.55
N ASP A 82 -5.59 -13.80 29.34
CA ASP A 82 -6.09 -14.39 30.58
C ASP A 82 -5.70 -13.54 31.81
N GLY A 83 -4.99 -12.43 31.61
CA GLY A 83 -4.54 -11.51 32.66
C GLY A 83 -3.21 -11.91 33.32
N ASN A 84 -2.47 -12.87 32.77
CA ASN A 84 -1.17 -13.26 33.31
C ASN A 84 -0.07 -12.29 32.85
N PRO A 85 0.86 -11.89 33.72
CA PRO A 85 1.97 -11.02 33.34
C PRO A 85 2.92 -11.73 32.36
N ARG A 86 3.46 -10.97 31.41
CA ARG A 86 4.50 -11.43 30.50
C ARG A 86 5.78 -10.66 30.75
N ASP A 87 6.82 -11.40 31.13
CA ASP A 87 8.14 -10.85 31.39
C ASP A 87 8.89 -10.50 30.10
N LEU A 88 9.78 -9.51 30.18
CA LEU A 88 10.76 -9.21 29.14
C LEU A 88 12.14 -9.61 29.63
N LEU A 89 12.86 -10.48 28.90
CA LEU A 89 14.20 -10.88 29.30
C LEU A 89 15.23 -9.83 28.90
N LEU A 90 16.34 -9.75 29.63
CA LEU A 90 17.43 -8.83 29.39
C LEU A 90 18.68 -9.63 29.02
N VAL A 91 19.23 -9.34 27.86
CA VAL A 91 20.45 -9.98 27.37
C VAL A 91 21.41 -8.88 26.93
N LYS A 92 22.64 -8.93 27.45
CA LYS A 92 23.74 -8.10 27.00
C LYS A 92 24.37 -8.76 25.77
N LEU A 93 24.22 -8.12 24.62
CA LEU A 93 24.79 -8.59 23.35
C LEU A 93 26.27 -8.20 23.24
N ASP A 94 27.04 -9.05 22.60
CA ASP A 94 28.46 -8.82 22.31
C ASP A 94 28.77 -9.00 20.82
N GLY A 95 29.89 -8.41 20.39
CA GLY A 95 30.42 -8.49 19.03
C GLY A 95 30.80 -7.14 18.43
N ASP A 96 31.73 -7.15 17.47
CA ASP A 96 32.33 -5.94 16.88
C ASP A 96 31.30 -4.95 16.29
N VAL A 97 30.18 -5.45 15.75
CA VAL A 97 29.10 -4.60 15.24
C VAL A 97 28.36 -3.88 16.37
N VAL A 98 28.10 -4.59 17.47
CA VAL A 98 27.36 -4.08 18.63
C VAL A 98 28.21 -3.07 19.38
N ASN A 99 29.44 -3.47 19.73
CA ASN A 99 30.34 -2.72 20.61
C ASN A 99 31.19 -1.68 19.87
N GLY A 100 31.26 -1.79 18.54
CA GLY A 100 32.21 -1.04 17.73
C GLY A 100 33.60 -1.66 17.77
N SER A 101 34.45 -1.18 16.87
CA SER A 101 35.86 -1.56 16.76
C SER A 101 36.71 -0.31 16.52
N SER A 102 38.02 -0.47 16.32
CA SER A 102 38.87 0.63 15.86
C SER A 102 38.48 1.15 14.47
N GLU A 103 37.73 0.37 13.68
CA GLU A 103 37.37 0.69 12.30
C GLU A 103 35.87 1.01 12.11
N SER A 104 35.04 0.79 13.14
CA SER A 104 33.59 0.94 13.05
C SER A 104 32.98 1.49 14.34
N LEU A 105 32.01 2.40 14.21
CA LEU A 105 31.22 2.86 15.35
C LEU A 105 30.33 1.73 15.88
N ALA A 106 30.12 1.73 17.20
CA ALA A 106 29.16 0.85 17.86
C ALA A 106 27.75 1.10 17.32
N THR A 107 27.01 0.03 17.03
CA THR A 107 25.59 0.15 16.66
C THR A 107 24.67 -0.01 17.86
N GLY A 108 25.14 -0.66 18.93
CA GLY A 108 24.25 -1.22 19.97
C GLY A 108 23.24 -2.17 19.34
N VAL A 109 22.08 -2.32 19.96
CA VAL A 109 20.94 -3.02 19.34
C VAL A 109 20.30 -2.15 18.25
N TRP A 110 20.08 -2.71 17.05
CA TRP A 110 19.63 -1.96 15.87
C TRP A 110 18.23 -2.36 15.38
N ALA A 111 17.54 -1.42 14.72
CA ALA A 111 16.28 -1.67 14.02
C ALA A 111 16.49 -2.68 12.87
N GLY A 112 15.61 -3.69 12.80
CA GLY A 112 15.78 -4.84 11.91
C GLY A 112 16.62 -5.99 12.48
N ALA A 113 17.16 -5.87 13.70
CA ALA A 113 17.62 -7.02 14.51
C ALA A 113 16.45 -7.74 15.19
N SER A 114 15.26 -7.13 15.21
CA SER A 114 14.07 -7.69 15.82
C SER A 114 13.75 -9.07 15.26
N GLY A 115 13.61 -10.06 16.14
CA GLY A 115 13.43 -11.46 15.80
C GLY A 115 14.71 -12.30 15.83
N SER A 116 15.89 -11.70 16.05
CA SER A 116 17.16 -12.45 16.14
C SER A 116 17.09 -13.47 17.29
N PRO A 117 17.19 -14.78 17.01
CA PRO A 117 17.02 -15.79 18.04
C PRO A 117 18.22 -15.80 18.98
N VAL A 118 17.93 -16.04 20.26
CA VAL A 118 18.88 -16.18 21.36
C VAL A 118 18.75 -17.58 21.94
N TYR A 119 19.87 -18.25 22.14
CA TYR A 119 19.98 -19.63 22.58
C TYR A 119 20.84 -19.72 23.85
N ASP A 120 20.52 -20.69 24.71
CA ASP A 120 21.39 -21.08 25.82
C ASP A 120 22.57 -21.94 25.35
N GLU A 121 23.41 -22.40 26.30
CA GLU A 121 24.60 -23.21 26.00
C GLU A 121 24.27 -24.57 25.37
N ASP A 122 23.07 -25.11 25.63
CA ASP A 122 22.58 -26.38 25.07
C ASP A 122 21.94 -26.21 23.67
N GLY A 123 21.82 -24.97 23.20
CA GLY A 123 21.20 -24.63 21.93
C GLY A 123 19.67 -24.58 21.97
N ALA A 124 19.05 -24.59 23.15
CA ALA A 124 17.61 -24.38 23.31
C ALA A 124 17.27 -22.90 23.18
N LEU A 125 16.11 -22.60 22.59
CA LEU A 125 15.70 -21.23 22.27
C LEU A 125 15.21 -20.52 23.55
N ILE A 126 15.91 -19.46 23.93
CA ILE A 126 15.49 -18.55 25.00
C ILE A 126 14.38 -17.63 24.49
N GLY A 127 14.57 -17.06 23.31
CA GLY A 127 13.63 -16.09 22.74
C GLY A 127 14.20 -15.30 21.57
N ALA A 128 13.62 -14.14 21.29
CA ALA A 128 14.05 -13.25 20.22
C ALA A 128 14.35 -11.83 20.70
N VAL A 129 15.47 -11.25 20.25
CA VAL A 129 15.77 -9.81 20.40
C VAL A 129 14.61 -9.00 19.84
N SER A 130 14.03 -8.10 20.62
CA SER A 130 12.76 -7.43 20.26
C SER A 130 12.67 -5.96 20.69
N TYR A 131 13.39 -5.59 21.76
CA TYR A 131 13.34 -4.25 22.35
C TYR A 131 14.75 -3.72 22.65
N GLY A 132 14.90 -2.39 22.66
CA GLY A 132 16.09 -1.69 23.13
C GLY A 132 15.69 -0.61 24.15
N PHE A 133 16.68 -0.09 24.87
CA PHE A 133 16.44 0.86 25.97
C PHE A 133 17.00 2.26 25.70
N SER A 134 17.63 2.45 24.53
CA SER A 134 18.21 3.72 24.10
C SER A 134 18.16 3.89 22.57
N PHE A 135 18.30 5.15 22.12
CA PHE A 135 18.63 5.49 20.73
C PHE A 135 20.14 5.53 20.50
N LEU A 136 20.91 5.79 21.57
CA LEU A 136 22.36 5.65 21.53
C LEU A 136 22.73 4.16 21.54
N PRO A 137 23.91 3.79 21.04
CA PRO A 137 24.43 2.44 21.14
C PRO A 137 24.43 1.94 22.59
N ASP A 138 23.45 1.10 22.91
CA ASP A 138 23.35 0.29 24.13
C ASP A 138 23.36 -1.17 23.69
N ASN A 139 24.13 -2.00 24.38
CA ASN A 139 24.27 -3.41 24.03
C ASN A 139 23.29 -4.31 24.81
N VAL A 140 22.45 -3.76 25.68
CA VAL A 140 21.37 -4.52 26.32
C VAL A 140 20.13 -4.58 25.42
N ALA A 141 19.71 -5.80 25.12
CA ALA A 141 18.49 -6.10 24.37
C ALA A 141 17.39 -6.65 25.28
N GLY A 142 16.17 -6.21 25.03
CA GLY A 142 14.97 -6.86 25.53
C GLY A 142 14.62 -8.05 24.62
N VAL A 143 14.54 -9.24 25.20
CA VAL A 143 14.28 -10.50 24.51
C VAL A 143 12.89 -11.02 24.87
N THR A 144 12.05 -11.23 23.87
CA THR A 144 10.72 -11.83 24.03
C THR A 144 10.87 -13.34 24.17
N PRO A 145 10.41 -13.95 25.28
CA PRO A 145 10.53 -15.39 25.50
C PRO A 145 9.92 -16.26 24.40
N ALA A 146 10.62 -17.35 24.08
CA ALA A 146 10.18 -18.34 23.08
C ALA A 146 8.81 -18.96 23.43
N VAL A 147 8.53 -19.17 24.72
CA VAL A 147 7.23 -19.67 25.22
C VAL A 147 6.05 -18.78 24.79
N TYR A 148 6.25 -17.47 24.65
CA TYR A 148 5.19 -16.56 24.21
C TYR A 148 5.04 -16.58 22.69
N MET A 149 6.17 -16.64 21.98
CA MET A 149 6.17 -16.72 20.52
C MET A 149 5.53 -18.01 20.01
N ARG A 150 5.77 -19.14 20.68
CA ARG A 150 5.19 -20.44 20.31
C ARG A 150 3.66 -20.46 20.37
N LYS A 151 3.05 -19.64 21.23
CA LYS A 151 1.59 -19.52 21.38
C LYS A 151 0.91 -18.70 20.27
N ILE A 152 1.66 -18.07 19.38
CA ILE A 152 1.08 -17.28 18.28
C ILE A 152 0.24 -18.19 17.37
N GLY A 153 -1.02 -17.80 17.17
CA GLY A 153 -2.04 -18.57 16.44
C GLY A 153 -2.52 -19.85 17.14
N GLN A 154 -2.26 -19.99 18.45
CA GLN A 154 -2.94 -20.93 19.37
C GLN A 154 -3.81 -20.19 20.39
N LEU A 155 -3.88 -18.86 20.28
CA LEU A 155 -4.72 -18.02 21.13
C LEU A 155 -6.20 -18.25 20.77
N PRO A 156 -7.12 -18.20 21.73
CA PRO A 156 -8.53 -18.43 21.46
C PRO A 156 -9.04 -17.47 20.40
N ASP A 157 -9.81 -17.99 19.43
CA ASP A 157 -10.51 -17.21 18.41
C ASP A 157 -11.26 -16.04 19.07
N GLU A 158 -11.37 -14.93 18.34
CA GLU A 158 -12.03 -13.70 18.79
C GLU A 158 -13.34 -14.02 19.53
N ARG A 159 -13.32 -13.92 20.86
CA ARG A 159 -14.55 -13.95 21.63
C ARG A 159 -15.32 -12.68 21.28
N THR A 160 -16.49 -12.83 20.67
CA THR A 160 -17.41 -11.71 20.48
C THR A 160 -17.71 -11.10 21.84
N LEU A 161 -17.07 -9.97 22.14
CA LEU A 161 -17.25 -9.29 23.40
C LEU A 161 -18.67 -8.75 23.48
N THR A 162 -19.36 -9.03 24.59
CA THR A 162 -20.63 -8.37 24.90
C THR A 162 -20.41 -6.85 24.97
N GLN A 163 -21.44 -6.05 24.69
CA GLN A 163 -21.32 -4.59 24.73
C GLN A 163 -20.81 -4.08 26.10
N ALA A 164 -21.18 -4.76 27.18
CA ALA A 164 -20.66 -4.49 28.53
C ALA A 164 -19.18 -4.83 28.66
N ALA A 165 -18.71 -5.94 28.07
CA ALA A 165 -17.29 -6.28 28.04
C ALA A 165 -16.50 -5.30 27.17
N LYS A 166 -17.03 -4.86 26.02
CA LYS A 166 -16.44 -3.79 25.20
C LYS A 166 -16.26 -2.51 26.00
N GLN A 167 -17.31 -2.02 26.68
CA GLN A 167 -17.23 -0.84 27.54
C GLN A 167 -16.27 -0.98 28.74
N ARG A 168 -16.05 -2.20 29.23
CA ARG A 168 -15.11 -2.50 30.31
C ARG A 168 -13.68 -2.53 29.79
N VAL A 169 -13.46 -3.09 28.60
CA VAL A 169 -12.18 -3.06 27.88
C VAL A 169 -11.82 -1.64 27.47
N THR A 170 -12.76 -0.81 26.99
CA THR A 170 -12.52 0.62 26.69
C THR A 170 -12.10 1.38 27.95
N ARG A 171 -12.77 1.15 29.09
CA ARG A 171 -12.36 1.75 30.38
C ARG A 171 -10.98 1.29 30.85
N LEU A 172 -10.68 0.00 30.71
CA LEU A 172 -9.37 -0.56 31.06
C LEU A 172 -8.27 -0.08 30.12
N ALA A 173 -8.55 0.09 28.82
CA ALA A 173 -7.64 0.64 27.82
C ALA A 173 -7.34 2.12 28.09
N ASP A 174 -8.32 2.89 28.57
CA ASP A 174 -8.10 4.26 29.05
C ASP A 174 -7.28 4.29 30.37
N GLU A 175 -7.42 3.28 31.24
CA GLU A 175 -6.72 3.19 32.53
C GLU A 175 -5.32 2.53 32.45
N THR A 176 -4.95 1.86 31.36
CA THR A 176 -3.63 1.19 31.18
C THR A 176 -2.75 1.77 30.06
N ALA A 177 -3.12 2.92 29.50
CA ALA A 177 -2.20 3.75 28.69
C ALA A 177 -0.95 4.24 29.47
N THR A 178 -0.86 3.93 30.76
CA THR A 178 0.21 4.25 31.71
C THR A 178 1.40 3.27 31.76
N SER A 179 1.48 2.28 30.86
CA SER A 179 2.70 1.43 30.73
C SER A 179 3.46 1.60 29.41
N ARG A 180 3.23 2.70 28.65
CA ARG A 180 4.30 3.21 27.78
C ARG A 180 5.35 3.87 28.67
N SER A 181 6.15 3.09 29.37
CA SER A 181 7.37 3.65 29.96
C SER A 181 8.20 4.18 28.80
N SER A 182 8.63 5.43 28.87
CA SER A 182 9.53 6.04 27.89
C SER A 182 10.92 5.36 27.82
N ALA A 183 11.12 4.27 28.59
CA ALA A 183 12.38 3.57 28.76
C ALA A 183 12.48 2.26 27.95
N ILE A 184 11.38 1.64 27.52
CA ILE A 184 11.40 0.41 26.69
C ILE A 184 10.93 0.75 25.27
N ARG A 185 11.82 0.60 24.30
CA ARG A 185 11.56 0.92 22.89
C ARG A 185 11.50 -0.36 22.07
N ARG A 186 10.41 -0.56 21.31
CA ARG A 186 10.33 -1.62 20.31
C ARG A 186 11.40 -1.39 19.23
N LEU A 187 12.14 -2.44 18.87
CA LEU A 187 13.06 -2.39 17.74
C LEU A 187 12.28 -2.52 16.45
N GLU A 188 11.62 -1.44 16.03
CA GLU A 188 10.79 -1.43 14.83
C GLU A 188 11.51 -2.09 13.65
N ALA A 189 10.77 -2.92 12.91
CA ALA A 189 11.25 -3.47 11.66
C ALA A 189 11.60 -2.30 10.71
N VAL A 190 12.67 -2.46 9.93
CA VAL A 190 13.07 -1.40 8.99
C VAL A 190 12.04 -1.35 7.88
N ARG A 191 11.34 -0.21 7.73
CA ARG A 191 10.47 -0.03 6.58
C ARG A 191 11.35 0.18 5.35
N VAL A 192 11.06 -0.57 4.31
CA VAL A 192 11.74 -0.50 3.02
C VAL A 192 10.67 -0.18 2.01
N THR A 193 10.89 0.89 1.27
CA THR A 193 10.09 1.20 0.10
C THR A 193 10.95 1.11 -1.16
N THR A 194 10.32 0.71 -2.26
CA THR A 194 10.92 0.76 -3.59
C THR A 194 10.05 1.63 -4.48
N GLY A 195 10.66 2.54 -5.23
CA GLY A 195 9.93 3.61 -5.92
C GLY A 195 9.84 4.85 -5.04
N PRO A 196 8.65 5.22 -4.53
CA PRO A 196 8.48 6.34 -3.60
C PRO A 196 9.07 6.04 -2.21
N SER A 197 9.31 7.08 -1.42
CA SER A 197 9.49 7.00 0.04
C SER A 197 8.17 6.62 0.74
N ALA A 198 8.23 6.13 1.98
CA ALA A 198 7.03 5.88 2.78
C ALA A 198 6.21 7.16 3.01
N ASP A 199 6.88 8.30 3.19
CA ASP A 199 6.22 9.60 3.36
C ASP A 199 5.40 10.00 2.12
N GLU A 200 5.89 9.70 0.91
CA GLU A 200 5.18 9.96 -0.34
C GLU A 200 3.94 9.04 -0.50
N LEU A 201 4.01 7.79 -0.02
CA LEU A 201 2.83 6.89 0.03
C LEU A 201 1.79 7.40 1.04
N ASP A 202 2.23 7.83 2.22
CA ASP A 202 1.37 8.39 3.25
C ASP A 202 0.76 9.74 2.84
N GLU A 203 1.50 10.57 2.10
CA GLU A 203 0.99 11.79 1.51
C GLU A 203 -0.06 11.49 0.43
N ALA A 204 0.21 10.54 -0.46
CA ALA A 204 -0.77 10.09 -1.45
C ALA A 204 -2.08 9.64 -0.78
N ASN A 205 -2.01 8.79 0.24
CA ASN A 205 -3.18 8.35 1.00
C ASN A 205 -3.94 9.52 1.64
N ARG A 206 -3.24 10.48 2.24
CA ARG A 206 -3.86 11.68 2.83
C ARG A 206 -4.56 12.54 1.79
N LEU A 207 -3.94 12.75 0.63
CA LEU A 207 -4.51 13.50 -0.48
C LEU A 207 -5.78 12.82 -1.00
N ILE A 208 -5.73 11.52 -1.29
CA ILE A 208 -6.88 10.76 -1.79
C ILE A 208 -8.02 10.78 -0.75
N ALA A 209 -7.72 10.52 0.52
CA ALA A 209 -8.73 10.53 1.60
C ALA A 209 -9.35 11.91 1.83
N SER A 210 -8.67 13.00 1.45
CA SER A 210 -9.24 14.36 1.51
C SER A 210 -10.19 14.67 0.35
N ARG A 211 -10.12 13.90 -0.75
CA ARG A 211 -10.89 14.10 -1.98
C ARG A 211 -12.05 13.11 -2.11
N VAL A 212 -11.91 11.92 -1.51
CA VAL A 212 -12.87 10.83 -1.62
C VAL A 212 -13.46 10.52 -0.26
N ASP A 213 -14.73 10.87 -0.08
CA ASP A 213 -15.47 10.57 1.13
C ASP A 213 -15.54 9.06 1.38
N GLY A 214 -15.39 8.68 2.65
CA GLY A 214 -15.41 7.28 3.08
C GLY A 214 -14.10 6.52 2.82
N PHE A 215 -13.18 7.03 1.99
CA PHE A 215 -11.89 6.36 1.76
C PHE A 215 -10.98 6.44 2.99
N ARG A 216 -10.33 5.31 3.29
CA ARG A 216 -9.36 5.16 4.37
C ARG A 216 -8.18 4.36 3.85
N GLY A 217 -7.10 5.05 3.48
CA GLY A 217 -5.87 4.40 3.06
C GLY A 217 -5.13 3.75 4.22
N ALA A 218 -4.42 2.66 3.95
CA ALA A 218 -3.50 2.04 4.91
C ALA A 218 -2.24 2.90 5.07
N ALA A 219 -1.88 3.21 6.32
CA ALA A 219 -0.65 3.97 6.60
C ALA A 219 0.59 3.11 6.33
N ALA A 220 1.55 3.70 5.63
CA ALA A 220 2.82 3.10 5.30
C ALA A 220 3.80 3.15 6.49
N GLY A 221 3.99 4.37 7.05
CA GLY A 221 4.73 4.66 8.28
C GLY A 221 6.22 4.29 8.30
N GLY A 222 6.95 4.86 9.27
CA GLY A 222 8.29 4.40 9.67
C GLY A 222 9.48 4.97 8.88
N ARG A 223 10.71 4.73 9.40
CA ARG A 223 11.97 5.18 8.78
C ARG A 223 12.26 4.33 7.53
N ALA A 224 11.98 4.88 6.35
CA ALA A 224 12.17 4.20 5.08
C ALA A 224 13.63 4.21 4.61
N THR A 225 14.14 3.06 4.18
CA THR A 225 15.41 2.99 3.43
C THR A 225 15.13 2.49 2.01
N ALA A 226 15.72 3.16 1.01
CA ALA A 226 15.55 2.76 -0.38
C ALA A 226 16.23 1.40 -0.63
N SER A 227 15.53 0.50 -1.34
CA SER A 227 16.05 -0.77 -1.83
C SER A 227 15.94 -0.87 -3.36
N ALA A 228 16.79 -1.69 -4.00
CA ALA A 228 16.93 -1.71 -5.46
C ALA A 228 15.76 -2.41 -6.19
N ALA A 229 15.06 -3.36 -5.57
CA ALA A 229 13.86 -4.02 -6.08
C ALA A 229 13.28 -4.99 -5.02
N ILE A 230 11.95 -5.17 -5.02
CA ILE A 230 11.26 -6.27 -4.31
C ILE A 230 10.77 -7.29 -5.35
N GLY A 231 11.16 -8.56 -5.22
CA GLY A 231 10.54 -9.66 -5.96
C GLY A 231 11.42 -10.44 -6.96
N GLY A 232 12.75 -10.30 -6.93
CA GLY A 232 13.65 -10.87 -7.95
C GLY A 232 14.38 -12.15 -7.55
N GLU A 233 15.23 -12.09 -6.52
CA GLU A 233 16.11 -13.19 -6.12
C GLU A 233 15.44 -14.13 -5.11
N ASP A 234 15.87 -15.40 -5.07
CA ASP A 234 15.39 -16.36 -4.06
C ASP A 234 16.26 -16.28 -2.81
N PHE A 235 15.89 -15.40 -1.88
CA PHE A 235 16.58 -15.31 -0.59
C PHE A 235 16.01 -16.31 0.42
N PRO A 236 16.89 -16.94 1.23
CA PRO A 236 16.46 -17.91 2.22
C PRO A 236 15.69 -17.24 3.36
N VAL A 237 14.73 -17.98 3.93
CA VAL A 237 14.06 -17.66 5.19
C VAL A 237 14.51 -18.72 6.19
N VAL A 238 15.46 -18.35 7.05
CA VAL A 238 16.15 -19.24 8.01
C VAL A 238 16.37 -18.50 9.32
N ALA A 239 16.49 -19.21 10.45
CA ALA A 239 16.75 -18.59 11.76
C ALA A 239 17.96 -17.64 11.73
N GLY A 240 17.81 -16.42 12.28
CA GLY A 240 18.80 -15.34 12.20
C GLY A 240 18.89 -14.65 10.83
N GLY A 241 18.17 -15.14 9.82
CA GLY A 241 18.08 -14.60 8.47
C GLY A 241 17.13 -13.40 8.37
N ASN A 242 17.28 -12.58 7.33
CA ASN A 242 16.35 -11.46 7.12
C ASN A 242 15.01 -11.96 6.57
N ILE A 243 13.92 -11.42 7.09
CA ILE A 243 12.56 -11.65 6.61
C ILE A 243 11.84 -10.32 6.41
N ALA A 244 11.14 -10.20 5.28
CA ALA A 244 10.34 -9.04 4.94
C ALA A 244 8.85 -9.40 4.91
N VAL A 245 8.02 -8.57 5.55
CA VAL A 245 6.56 -8.59 5.45
C VAL A 245 6.12 -7.45 4.55
N SER A 246 5.54 -7.77 3.39
CA SER A 246 5.26 -6.81 2.33
C SER A 246 3.76 -6.72 2.03
N TYR A 247 3.25 -5.49 1.99
CA TYR A 247 1.86 -5.19 1.63
C TYR A 247 1.71 -4.79 0.15
N ALA A 248 2.81 -4.35 -0.47
CA ALA A 248 2.95 -4.18 -1.91
C ALA A 248 4.39 -4.47 -2.35
N TYR A 249 4.59 -5.05 -3.52
CA TYR A 249 5.93 -5.31 -4.07
C TYR A 249 6.00 -5.13 -5.59
N GLY A 250 7.20 -4.99 -6.13
CA GLY A 250 7.45 -4.72 -7.55
C GLY A 250 7.99 -3.32 -7.78
N ALA A 251 7.38 -2.56 -8.68
CA ALA A 251 7.84 -1.21 -9.04
C ALA A 251 7.61 -0.20 -7.92
N VAL A 252 6.45 -0.27 -7.27
CA VAL A 252 6.15 0.35 -5.99
C VAL A 252 6.08 -0.78 -4.98
N GLY A 253 6.91 -0.69 -3.97
CA GLY A 253 7.01 -1.71 -2.95
C GLY A 253 7.09 -1.10 -1.57
N GLU A 254 6.57 -1.86 -0.62
CA GLU A 254 6.55 -1.53 0.78
C GLU A 254 6.68 -2.83 1.59
N ALA A 255 7.68 -2.87 2.45
CA ALA A 255 7.88 -3.98 3.35
C ALA A 255 8.48 -3.54 4.68
N SER A 256 8.13 -4.23 5.75
CA SER A 256 8.87 -4.22 7.01
C SER A 256 9.94 -5.30 6.96
N VAL A 257 11.17 -5.02 7.38
CA VAL A 257 12.26 -6.01 7.41
C VAL A 257 12.80 -6.18 8.82
N GLY A 258 12.83 -7.43 9.27
CA GLY A 258 13.43 -7.87 10.53
C GLY A 258 14.15 -9.20 10.37
N THR A 259 14.18 -9.99 11.42
CA THR A 259 14.90 -11.25 11.49
C THR A 259 13.95 -12.42 11.82
N VAL A 260 14.21 -13.58 11.24
CA VAL A 260 13.52 -14.84 11.55
C VAL A 260 14.03 -15.38 12.88
N THR A 261 13.12 -15.72 13.78
CA THR A 261 13.43 -16.39 15.05
C THR A 261 13.55 -17.89 14.85
N ALA A 262 12.54 -18.51 14.25
CA ALA A 262 12.49 -19.95 14.05
C ALA A 262 11.67 -20.30 12.81
N VAL A 263 12.00 -21.43 12.19
CA VAL A 263 11.24 -22.07 11.12
C VAL A 263 10.86 -23.46 11.59
N CYS A 264 9.58 -23.81 11.46
CA CYS A 264 9.02 -25.08 11.91
C CYS A 264 8.16 -25.70 10.82
N GLY A 265 8.76 -26.57 10.01
CA GLY A 265 8.13 -27.06 8.80
C GLY A 265 7.84 -25.89 7.87
N ASP A 266 6.56 -25.65 7.58
CA ASP A 266 6.10 -24.53 6.76
C ASP A 266 5.80 -23.27 7.58
N GLU A 267 5.94 -23.31 8.90
CA GLU A 267 5.69 -22.13 9.75
C GLU A 267 6.96 -21.31 9.94
N VAL A 268 6.82 -19.99 9.93
CA VAL A 268 7.92 -19.06 10.28
C VAL A 268 7.48 -18.10 11.38
N PHE A 269 8.33 -17.93 12.39
CA PHE A 269 8.15 -16.99 13.49
C PHE A 269 9.24 -15.92 13.44
N ALA A 270 8.87 -14.65 13.62
CA ALA A 270 9.79 -13.53 13.46
C ALA A 270 9.44 -12.31 14.33
N TYR A 271 10.35 -11.33 14.33
CA TYR A 271 10.30 -10.02 14.99
C TYR A 271 10.32 -10.03 16.52
N GLY A 272 9.67 -11.01 17.16
CA GLY A 272 9.53 -11.05 18.63
C GLY A 272 8.72 -9.88 19.20
N HIS A 273 8.10 -9.09 18.34
CA HIS A 273 7.13 -8.05 18.63
C HIS A 273 6.19 -7.91 17.43
N PRO A 274 5.10 -7.15 17.55
CA PRO A 274 4.15 -7.02 16.46
C PRO A 274 4.70 -6.10 15.38
N ASN A 275 4.29 -6.34 14.13
CA ASN A 275 4.53 -5.43 13.03
C ASN A 275 3.54 -4.24 13.12
N ASN A 276 2.28 -4.47 12.76
CA ASN A 276 1.18 -3.51 12.71
C ASN A 276 0.09 -3.76 13.77
N TRP A 277 0.19 -4.81 14.60
CA TRP A 277 -0.86 -5.23 15.55
C TRP A 277 -2.18 -5.63 14.87
N ASN A 278 -2.14 -5.96 13.59
CA ASN A 278 -3.35 -6.23 12.83
C ASN A 278 -3.19 -7.54 12.05
N SER A 279 -3.82 -8.59 12.56
CA SER A 279 -3.81 -9.91 11.91
C SER A 279 -4.78 -10.00 10.73
N ASP A 280 -5.63 -8.99 10.51
CA ASP A 280 -6.54 -8.94 9.36
C ASP A 280 -5.84 -8.41 8.09
N LEU A 281 -4.66 -7.79 8.23
CA LEU A 281 -3.90 -7.31 7.08
C LEU A 281 -3.35 -8.47 6.26
N VAL A 282 -3.42 -8.33 4.94
CA VAL A 282 -2.95 -9.34 4.00
C VAL A 282 -1.56 -8.95 3.50
N ALA A 283 -0.56 -9.77 3.83
CA ALA A 283 0.83 -9.52 3.48
C ALA A 283 1.55 -10.76 2.95
N SER A 284 2.47 -10.53 2.02
CA SER A 284 3.41 -11.54 1.54
C SER A 284 4.67 -11.57 2.39
N ILE A 285 5.26 -12.76 2.52
CA ILE A 285 6.54 -12.99 3.18
C ILE A 285 7.63 -13.15 2.13
N HIS A 286 8.79 -12.54 2.37
CA HIS A 286 9.95 -12.61 1.51
C HIS A 286 11.22 -12.83 2.34
N GLY A 287 12.25 -13.44 1.74
CA GLY A 287 13.62 -13.29 2.23
C GLY A 287 14.20 -11.93 1.81
N ALA A 288 15.24 -11.46 2.50
CA ALA A 288 15.89 -10.18 2.16
C ALA A 288 17.42 -10.23 2.31
N ALA A 289 18.12 -9.30 1.66
CA ALA A 289 19.55 -9.12 1.79
C ALA A 289 19.88 -7.76 2.42
N ALA A 290 20.80 -7.76 3.38
CA ALA A 290 21.30 -6.55 4.03
C ALA A 290 22.56 -6.03 3.30
N ALA A 291 22.61 -4.73 3.03
CA ALA A 291 23.84 -4.08 2.58
C ALA A 291 24.87 -3.98 3.71
N ARG A 292 24.40 -3.56 4.90
CA ARG A 292 25.17 -3.37 6.15
C ARG A 292 24.22 -3.01 7.30
N VAL A 293 24.76 -2.97 8.52
CA VAL A 293 24.18 -2.20 9.63
C VAL A 293 24.75 -0.78 9.61
N VAL A 294 23.89 0.22 9.81
CA VAL A 294 24.24 1.65 9.82
C VAL A 294 24.17 2.16 11.27
N PRO A 295 25.30 2.58 11.86
CA PRO A 295 25.31 3.32 13.12
C PRO A 295 24.65 4.68 12.92
N ASP A 296 23.71 5.06 13.80
CA ASP A 296 22.99 6.34 13.73
C ASP A 296 22.62 6.81 15.14
N LEU A 297 22.79 8.11 15.41
CA LEU A 297 22.49 8.72 16.71
C LEU A 297 20.98 8.75 17.04
N THR A 298 20.14 8.62 16.01
CA THR A 298 18.68 8.49 16.13
C THR A 298 18.22 7.03 16.15
N GLY A 299 19.15 6.09 16.33
CA GLY A 299 18.92 4.66 16.37
C GLY A 299 19.49 3.97 15.14
N SER A 300 20.48 3.09 15.37
CA SER A 300 21.07 2.25 14.33
C SER A 300 20.05 1.35 13.64
N TYR A 301 20.26 1.03 12.36
CA TYR A 301 19.33 0.23 11.56
C TYR A 301 20.02 -0.66 10.54
N LYS A 302 19.33 -1.71 10.11
CA LYS A 302 19.75 -2.60 9.02
C LYS A 302 19.42 -1.97 7.66
N GLN A 303 20.43 -1.56 6.89
CA GLN A 303 20.23 -1.07 5.53
C GLN A 303 19.99 -2.26 4.60
N ILE A 304 18.84 -2.29 3.94
CA ILE A 304 18.45 -3.39 3.05
C ILE A 304 18.90 -3.11 1.62
N SER A 305 19.56 -4.09 0.99
CA SER A 305 19.98 -3.98 -0.40
C SER A 305 18.87 -4.40 -1.36
N SER A 306 18.20 -5.52 -1.07
CA SER A 306 17.19 -6.13 -1.92
C SER A 306 16.23 -7.01 -1.13
N ILE A 307 15.00 -7.16 -1.63
CA ILE A 307 14.01 -8.09 -1.11
C ILE A 307 13.67 -9.10 -2.21
N GLY A 308 13.61 -10.37 -1.83
CA GLY A 308 13.49 -11.49 -2.75
C GLY A 308 12.08 -11.71 -3.27
N ARG A 309 11.90 -12.79 -4.03
CA ARG A 309 10.58 -13.29 -4.45
C ARG A 309 9.72 -13.65 -3.24
N VAL A 310 8.41 -13.75 -3.46
CA VAL A 310 7.45 -14.22 -2.45
C VAL A 310 7.82 -15.64 -2.01
N LYS A 311 7.78 -15.87 -0.70
CA LYS A 311 8.10 -17.12 -0.01
C LYS A 311 6.96 -17.64 0.87
N GLY A 312 5.87 -16.89 0.97
CA GLY A 312 4.75 -17.24 1.83
C GLY A 312 3.85 -16.04 2.13
N LYS A 313 3.05 -16.17 3.19
CA LYS A 313 2.10 -15.16 3.65
C LYS A 313 2.11 -14.98 5.16
N LEU A 314 1.81 -13.77 5.62
CA LEU A 314 1.54 -13.47 7.02
C LEU A 314 0.21 -14.13 7.43
N VAL A 315 0.14 -14.64 8.66
CA VAL A 315 -1.08 -15.24 9.22
C VAL A 315 -1.47 -14.60 10.55
N ASP A 316 -0.49 -14.31 11.40
CA ASP A 316 -0.73 -13.66 12.68
C ASP A 316 0.28 -12.53 12.92
N ASP A 317 -0.23 -11.42 13.47
CA ASP A 317 0.54 -10.29 13.95
C ASP A 317 0.08 -9.93 15.36
N ARG A 318 0.81 -10.44 16.36
CA ARG A 318 0.39 -10.49 17.77
C ARG A 318 1.51 -9.96 18.66
N LEU A 319 1.20 -9.63 19.92
CA LEU A 319 2.16 -8.99 20.84
C LEU A 319 3.57 -9.63 20.84
N ALA A 320 3.64 -10.95 20.87
CA ALA A 320 4.91 -11.67 20.98
C ALA A 320 5.68 -11.80 19.66
N GLY A 321 5.15 -11.35 18.52
CA GLY A 321 5.77 -11.56 17.22
C GLY A 321 4.78 -11.77 16.10
N ILE A 322 5.33 -12.08 14.93
CA ILE A 322 4.54 -12.50 13.77
C ILE A 322 4.70 -14.00 13.54
N ARG A 323 3.65 -14.63 12.99
CA ARG A 323 3.67 -15.98 12.44
C ARG A 323 3.21 -15.94 11.00
N GLY A 324 3.92 -16.67 10.14
CA GLY A 324 3.60 -16.81 8.73
C GLY A 324 3.63 -18.26 8.28
N LEU A 325 3.10 -18.50 7.09
CA LEU A 325 3.17 -19.77 6.39
C LEU A 325 4.02 -19.60 5.13
N LEU A 326 5.04 -20.43 5.01
CA LEU A 326 5.89 -20.55 3.83
C LEU A 326 5.16 -21.31 2.72
N GLY A 327 5.53 -21.03 1.47
CA GLY A 327 4.88 -21.57 0.28
C GLY A 327 4.31 -20.44 -0.60
N ASP A 328 3.08 -20.63 -1.06
CA ASP A 328 2.39 -19.63 -1.88
C ASP A 328 2.06 -18.38 -1.06
N GLY A 329 2.19 -17.21 -1.69
CA GLY A 329 1.77 -15.94 -1.11
C GLY A 329 0.25 -15.76 -1.07
N PRO A 330 -0.22 -14.62 -0.55
CA PRO A 330 -1.60 -14.22 -0.76
C PRO A 330 -1.85 -13.87 -2.24
N ASP A 331 -3.12 -13.86 -2.64
CA ASP A 331 -3.51 -13.23 -3.90
C ASP A 331 -3.12 -11.75 -3.86
N ALA A 332 -2.54 -11.24 -4.95
CA ALA A 332 -2.08 -9.86 -5.04
C ALA A 332 -2.68 -9.15 -6.26
N ILE A 333 -3.17 -7.93 -6.04
CA ILE A 333 -3.78 -7.08 -7.07
C ILE A 333 -2.66 -6.50 -7.92
N ARG A 334 -2.70 -6.78 -9.22
CA ARG A 334 -1.68 -6.32 -10.15
C ARG A 334 -1.99 -4.90 -10.65
N VAL A 335 -1.09 -3.97 -10.40
CA VAL A 335 -1.10 -2.60 -10.93
C VAL A 335 -0.04 -2.48 -12.02
N GLN A 336 -0.45 -2.51 -13.28
CA GLN A 336 0.44 -2.42 -14.45
C GLN A 336 0.42 -1.02 -15.04
N SER A 337 1.58 -0.36 -15.14
CA SER A 337 1.73 0.90 -15.89
C SER A 337 2.55 0.68 -17.15
N THR A 338 2.11 1.26 -18.26
CA THR A 338 2.84 1.32 -19.53
C THR A 338 2.92 2.77 -20.00
N SER A 339 4.13 3.26 -20.21
CA SER A 339 4.42 4.66 -20.47
C SER A 339 5.11 4.85 -21.82
N HIS A 340 4.74 5.89 -22.56
CA HIS A 340 5.27 6.19 -23.89
C HIS A 340 5.67 7.67 -24.01
N ILE A 341 6.87 7.95 -24.54
CA ILE A 341 7.26 9.30 -25.01
C ILE A 341 8.19 9.20 -26.24
N GLY A 342 7.80 9.81 -27.35
CA GLY A 342 8.55 9.66 -28.61
C GLY A 342 8.73 8.19 -28.98
N SER A 343 9.97 7.72 -29.04
CA SER A 343 10.32 6.30 -29.25
C SER A 343 10.58 5.52 -27.95
N ARG A 344 10.64 6.19 -26.80
CA ARG A 344 10.89 5.57 -25.49
C ARG A 344 9.61 4.96 -24.95
N ASN A 345 9.73 3.75 -24.44
CA ASN A 345 8.64 3.03 -23.80
C ASN A 345 9.12 2.50 -22.43
N SER A 346 8.19 2.38 -21.50
CA SER A 346 8.41 1.71 -20.22
C SER A 346 7.20 0.85 -19.88
N SER A 347 7.44 -0.25 -19.18
CA SER A 347 6.39 -1.07 -18.59
C SER A 347 6.84 -1.57 -17.23
N VAL A 348 6.08 -1.27 -16.20
CA VAL A 348 6.38 -1.62 -14.80
C VAL A 348 5.14 -2.16 -14.11
N ALA A 349 5.31 -3.05 -13.15
CA ALA A 349 4.19 -3.64 -12.43
C ALA A 349 4.47 -3.68 -10.93
N SER A 350 3.41 -3.43 -10.17
CA SER A 350 3.36 -3.68 -8.73
C SER A 350 2.27 -4.71 -8.43
N TYR A 351 2.43 -5.42 -7.32
CA TYR A 351 1.54 -6.44 -6.81
C TYR A 351 1.18 -6.05 -5.38
N VAL A 352 -0.10 -5.82 -5.14
CA VAL A 352 -0.60 -5.26 -3.88
C VAL A 352 -1.35 -6.35 -3.14
N SER A 353 -0.80 -6.78 -2.01
CA SER A 353 -1.40 -7.80 -1.14
C SER A 353 -2.51 -7.20 -0.28
N GLU A 354 -2.35 -5.95 0.16
CA GLU A 354 -3.33 -5.21 0.98
C GLU A 354 -4.22 -4.32 0.10
N PRO A 355 -5.52 -4.65 -0.11
CA PRO A 355 -6.39 -3.95 -1.04
C PRO A 355 -6.48 -2.43 -0.85
N GLU A 356 -6.39 -1.96 0.39
CA GLU A 356 -6.48 -0.57 0.81
C GLU A 356 -5.28 0.27 0.33
N LEU A 357 -4.18 -0.37 -0.10
CA LEU A 357 -3.01 0.30 -0.68
C LEU A 357 -3.09 0.48 -2.21
N VAL A 358 -4.06 -0.13 -2.90
CA VAL A 358 -4.11 -0.15 -4.36
C VAL A 358 -4.16 1.26 -4.96
N ALA A 359 -4.95 2.18 -4.36
CA ALA A 359 -5.06 3.56 -4.82
C ALA A 359 -3.73 4.33 -4.69
N ALA A 360 -3.06 4.23 -3.53
CA ALA A 360 -1.76 4.87 -3.30
C ALA A 360 -0.64 4.28 -4.16
N VAL A 361 -0.65 2.96 -4.38
CA VAL A 361 0.28 2.29 -5.30
C VAL A 361 0.06 2.75 -6.74
N ALA A 362 -1.19 2.85 -7.20
CA ALA A 362 -1.50 3.36 -8.54
C ALA A 362 -1.10 4.82 -8.74
N TYR A 363 -1.34 5.66 -7.73
CA TYR A 363 -0.91 7.06 -7.70
C TYR A 363 0.61 7.18 -7.83
N THR A 364 1.35 6.58 -6.89
CA THR A 364 2.81 6.71 -6.79
C THR A 364 3.52 6.04 -7.96
N GLN A 365 3.04 4.91 -8.46
CA GLN A 365 3.59 4.26 -9.65
C GLN A 365 3.47 5.17 -10.88
N SER A 366 2.33 5.83 -11.04
CA SER A 366 2.07 6.71 -12.19
C SER A 366 2.90 8.00 -12.11
N ALA A 367 2.98 8.61 -10.93
CA ALA A 367 3.81 9.79 -10.68
C ALA A 367 5.31 9.47 -10.86
N GLY A 368 5.78 8.36 -10.27
CA GLY A 368 7.16 7.90 -10.41
C GLY A 368 7.56 7.61 -11.85
N GLU A 369 6.67 7.00 -12.65
CA GLU A 369 6.91 6.79 -14.08
C GLU A 369 6.99 8.10 -14.86
N ALA A 370 6.17 9.10 -14.52
CA ALA A 370 6.26 10.43 -15.12
C ALA A 370 7.61 11.08 -14.84
N SER A 371 8.03 11.12 -13.57
CA SER A 371 9.33 11.65 -13.16
C SER A 371 10.49 10.93 -13.85
N ARG A 372 10.46 9.60 -13.90
CA ARG A 372 11.54 8.77 -14.43
C ARG A 372 11.66 8.83 -15.96
N ILE A 373 10.55 8.79 -16.70
CA ILE A 373 10.61 8.75 -18.18
C ILE A 373 10.86 10.14 -18.78
N LEU A 374 10.37 11.19 -18.10
CA LEU A 374 10.55 12.57 -18.50
C LEU A 374 11.84 13.19 -17.98
N ASP A 375 12.43 12.62 -16.93
CA ASP A 375 13.54 13.23 -16.19
C ASP A 375 13.18 14.67 -15.76
N ASN A 376 11.94 14.86 -15.29
CA ASN A 376 11.32 16.15 -15.00
C ASN A 376 10.17 15.99 -14.01
N MET A 377 10.05 16.94 -13.06
CA MET A 377 9.03 16.92 -12.00
C MET A 377 8.03 18.08 -12.07
N GLN A 378 8.19 19.03 -12.98
CA GLN A 378 7.39 20.28 -12.93
C GLN A 378 6.38 20.38 -14.05
N VAL A 379 6.86 20.42 -15.29
CA VAL A 379 6.04 20.82 -16.44
C VAL A 379 5.80 19.63 -17.36
N GLY A 380 4.55 19.34 -17.71
CA GLY A 380 4.29 18.29 -18.68
C GLY A 380 2.87 18.25 -19.19
N SER A 381 2.66 17.36 -20.17
CA SER A 381 1.34 16.98 -20.64
C SER A 381 1.30 15.47 -20.90
N ALA A 382 0.18 14.83 -20.62
CA ALA A 382 -0.03 13.43 -20.99
C ALA A 382 -1.49 13.14 -21.31
N LYS A 383 -1.71 12.10 -22.10
CA LYS A 383 -2.97 11.38 -22.16
C LYS A 383 -2.85 10.10 -21.34
N VAL A 384 -3.67 10.00 -20.30
CA VAL A 384 -3.69 8.87 -19.35
C VAL A 384 -4.97 8.09 -19.61
N ARG A 385 -4.85 6.78 -19.86
CA ARG A 385 -5.97 5.85 -19.93
C ARG A 385 -5.79 4.81 -18.85
N TRP A 386 -6.83 4.50 -18.10
CA TRP A 386 -6.79 3.45 -17.11
C TRP A 386 -8.00 2.52 -17.21
N VAL A 387 -7.80 1.30 -16.73
CA VAL A 387 -8.80 0.25 -16.67
C VAL A 387 -8.71 -0.35 -15.29
N ILE A 388 -9.84 -0.36 -14.58
CA ILE A 388 -9.98 -0.96 -13.26
C ILE A 388 -10.91 -2.15 -13.40
N GLN A 389 -10.40 -3.35 -13.11
CA GLN A 389 -11.19 -4.56 -13.02
C GLN A 389 -11.57 -4.77 -11.56
N TYR A 390 -12.83 -5.13 -11.32
CA TYR A 390 -13.34 -5.33 -9.97
C TYR A 390 -14.36 -6.48 -9.93
N GLU A 391 -14.51 -7.05 -8.75
CA GLU A 391 -15.51 -8.06 -8.40
C GLU A 391 -16.52 -7.43 -7.45
N ARG A 392 -17.81 -7.60 -7.74
CA ARG A 392 -18.93 -7.13 -6.91
C ARG A 392 -19.22 -8.09 -5.76
N ALA A 393 -20.07 -7.69 -4.82
CA ALA A 393 -20.39 -8.53 -3.66
C ALA A 393 -21.08 -9.85 -4.03
N ASP A 394 -21.75 -9.90 -5.19
CA ASP A 394 -22.39 -11.11 -5.75
C ASP A 394 -21.43 -12.01 -6.56
N GLY A 395 -20.14 -11.65 -6.64
CA GLY A 395 -19.10 -12.35 -7.40
C GLY A 395 -19.07 -12.01 -8.90
N THR A 396 -19.92 -11.10 -9.37
CA THR A 396 -19.88 -10.68 -10.78
C THR A 396 -18.70 -9.76 -11.06
N MET A 397 -18.06 -9.96 -12.22
CA MET A 397 -16.92 -9.17 -12.65
C MET A 397 -17.38 -7.92 -13.42
N GLY A 398 -16.85 -6.77 -13.03
CA GLY A 398 -17.05 -5.49 -13.70
C GLY A 398 -15.74 -4.85 -14.17
N ARG A 399 -15.88 -3.77 -14.93
CA ARG A 399 -14.78 -2.99 -15.49
C ARG A 399 -15.17 -1.52 -15.58
N LEU A 400 -14.31 -0.64 -15.08
CA LEU A 400 -14.35 0.80 -15.33
C LEU A 400 -13.19 1.16 -16.29
N GLU A 401 -13.45 1.94 -17.32
CA GLU A 401 -12.42 2.40 -18.26
C GLU A 401 -12.53 3.89 -18.53
N ASN A 402 -11.53 4.65 -18.09
CA ASN A 402 -11.50 6.09 -18.27
C ASN A 402 -10.24 6.55 -18.99
N VAL A 403 -10.33 7.75 -19.57
CA VAL A 403 -9.22 8.40 -20.28
C VAL A 403 -9.31 9.91 -20.15
N ASN A 404 -8.23 10.52 -19.68
CA ASN A 404 -8.16 11.96 -19.55
C ASN A 404 -6.84 12.51 -20.08
N ARG A 405 -6.84 13.80 -20.39
CA ARG A 405 -5.62 14.55 -20.68
C ARG A 405 -5.28 15.39 -19.46
N VAL A 406 -4.01 15.40 -19.11
CA VAL A 406 -3.49 16.16 -17.98
C VAL A 406 -2.37 17.04 -18.47
N ALA A 407 -2.30 18.25 -17.95
CA ALA A 407 -1.23 19.19 -18.25
C ALA A 407 -1.10 20.12 -17.06
N ASP A 408 0.12 20.23 -16.52
CA ASP A 408 0.40 21.10 -15.38
C ASP A 408 1.76 21.78 -15.56
N PRO A 409 1.91 23.06 -15.18
CA PRO A 409 3.18 23.78 -15.27
C PRO A 409 4.00 23.78 -13.97
N TYR A 410 3.56 23.14 -12.89
CA TYR A 410 4.18 23.20 -11.56
C TYR A 410 4.41 21.83 -10.91
N ASP A 411 3.43 20.93 -10.97
CA ASP A 411 3.45 19.60 -10.35
C ASP A 411 2.76 18.55 -11.25
N PHE A 412 3.36 18.33 -12.41
CA PHE A 412 2.83 17.41 -13.40
C PHE A 412 2.76 15.93 -12.95
N PRO A 413 3.78 15.33 -12.30
CA PRO A 413 3.75 13.93 -11.91
C PRO A 413 2.57 13.56 -11.01
N SER A 414 2.26 14.39 -10.01
CA SER A 414 1.13 14.19 -9.09
C SER A 414 -0.20 14.13 -9.83
N LEU A 415 -0.40 15.01 -10.81
CA LEU A 415 -1.63 15.06 -11.60
C LEU A 415 -1.84 13.80 -12.47
N VAL A 416 -0.76 13.15 -12.92
CA VAL A 416 -0.83 11.92 -13.72
C VAL A 416 -1.41 10.76 -12.90
N GLY A 417 -1.05 10.65 -11.62
CA GLY A 417 -1.52 9.58 -10.73
C GLY A 417 -2.90 9.81 -10.13
N MET A 418 -3.31 11.08 -9.95
CA MET A 418 -4.48 11.43 -9.15
C MET A 418 -5.80 10.86 -9.67
N TYR A 419 -6.11 11.04 -10.97
CA TYR A 419 -7.39 10.57 -11.52
C TYR A 419 -7.60 9.05 -11.41
N VAL A 420 -6.53 8.28 -11.61
CA VAL A 420 -6.61 6.82 -11.49
C VAL A 420 -6.86 6.41 -10.04
N ALA A 421 -6.18 7.08 -9.10
CA ALA A 421 -6.29 6.80 -7.67
C ALA A 421 -7.66 7.22 -7.11
N ASP A 422 -8.19 8.36 -7.54
CA ASP A 422 -9.53 8.84 -7.18
C ASP A 422 -10.58 7.79 -7.63
N ASP A 423 -10.56 7.31 -8.88
CA ASP A 423 -11.51 6.28 -9.35
C ASP A 423 -11.42 4.96 -8.58
N ILE A 424 -10.20 4.52 -8.23
CA ILE A 424 -10.01 3.32 -7.40
C ILE A 424 -10.62 3.53 -6.02
N ALA A 425 -10.29 4.65 -5.37
CA ALA A 425 -10.77 4.96 -4.02
C ALA A 425 -12.29 5.12 -4.00
N ILE A 426 -12.87 5.77 -5.00
CA ILE A 426 -14.32 5.93 -5.17
C ILE A 426 -15.02 4.57 -5.30
N LEU A 427 -14.45 3.63 -6.07
CA LEU A 427 -14.99 2.27 -6.16
C LEU A 427 -14.89 1.54 -4.80
N GLN A 428 -13.78 1.70 -4.07
CA GLN A 428 -13.57 1.07 -2.77
C GLN A 428 -14.46 1.65 -1.66
N SER A 429 -14.79 2.94 -1.71
CA SER A 429 -15.61 3.63 -0.70
C SER A 429 -17.08 3.82 -1.11
N ASN A 430 -17.52 3.15 -2.19
CA ASN A 430 -18.88 3.30 -2.70
C ASN A 430 -19.93 2.92 -1.63
N PRO A 431 -21.12 3.58 -1.61
CA PRO A 431 -22.10 3.38 -0.55
C PRO A 431 -23.07 2.19 -0.77
N PHE A 432 -22.89 1.40 -1.84
CA PHE A 432 -23.88 0.40 -2.26
C PHE A 432 -23.50 -1.03 -1.91
N GLU A 433 -22.26 -1.42 -2.15
CA GLU A 433 -21.79 -2.79 -1.94
C GLU A 433 -20.26 -2.88 -1.78
N ASP A 434 -19.79 -3.97 -1.18
CA ASP A 434 -18.36 -4.25 -1.05
C ASP A 434 -17.78 -4.67 -2.40
N VAL A 435 -16.94 -3.81 -2.98
CA VAL A 435 -16.29 -4.03 -4.28
C VAL A 435 -14.83 -4.33 -4.09
N LYS A 436 -14.35 -5.43 -4.68
CA LYS A 436 -12.95 -5.84 -4.64
C LYS A 436 -12.25 -5.50 -5.94
N ILE A 437 -11.24 -4.64 -5.88
CA ILE A 437 -10.39 -4.39 -7.05
C ILE A 437 -9.54 -5.63 -7.31
N THR A 438 -9.49 -6.09 -8.56
CA THR A 438 -8.76 -7.32 -8.95
C THR A 438 -7.57 -7.04 -9.85
N ALA A 439 -7.61 -5.97 -10.64
CA ALA A 439 -6.46 -5.50 -11.41
C ALA A 439 -6.62 -4.04 -11.85
N VAL A 440 -5.48 -3.37 -12.05
CA VAL A 440 -5.42 -2.00 -12.57
C VAL A 440 -4.42 -1.96 -13.74
N GLN A 441 -4.82 -1.40 -14.86
CA GLN A 441 -3.97 -1.19 -16.03
C GLN A 441 -3.95 0.29 -16.39
N ILE A 442 -2.77 0.90 -16.45
CA ILE A 442 -2.57 2.32 -16.71
C ILE A 442 -1.70 2.46 -17.95
N THR A 443 -2.16 3.23 -18.93
CA THR A 443 -1.42 3.55 -20.14
C THR A 443 -1.26 5.07 -20.25
N THR A 444 -0.02 5.54 -20.18
CA THR A 444 0.31 6.96 -20.22
C THR A 444 1.09 7.30 -21.47
N ARG A 445 0.58 8.26 -22.25
CA ARG A 445 1.27 8.82 -23.42
C ARG A 445 1.67 10.26 -23.09
N PHE A 446 2.94 10.44 -22.78
CA PHE A 446 3.49 11.76 -22.50
C PHE A 446 3.72 12.54 -23.79
N GLU A 447 3.57 13.85 -23.66
CA GLU A 447 3.76 14.82 -24.72
C GLU A 447 4.72 15.91 -24.25
N GLU A 448 5.50 16.46 -25.16
CA GLU A 448 6.45 17.53 -24.84
C GLU A 448 5.72 18.83 -24.49
N GLY A 449 6.18 19.48 -23.42
CA GLY A 449 5.74 20.81 -23.01
C GLY A 449 4.39 20.85 -22.29
N TYR A 450 3.98 22.07 -21.93
CA TYR A 450 2.70 22.35 -21.29
C TYR A 450 1.64 22.68 -22.35
N ARG A 451 0.65 21.80 -22.52
CA ARG A 451 -0.35 21.86 -23.58
C ARG A 451 -1.74 22.14 -23.02
N ALA A 452 -1.97 23.41 -22.74
CA ALA A 452 -3.26 23.90 -22.27
C ALA A 452 -3.72 25.11 -23.09
N ALA A 453 -5.03 25.16 -23.34
CA ALA A 453 -5.65 26.25 -24.10
C ALA A 453 -7.03 26.58 -23.53
N ARG A 454 -7.48 27.82 -23.73
CA ARG A 454 -8.85 28.22 -23.46
C ARG A 454 -9.69 28.10 -24.72
N PHE A 455 -10.92 27.61 -24.59
CA PHE A 455 -11.92 27.73 -25.63
C PHE A 455 -12.29 29.21 -25.84
N SER A 456 -11.95 29.74 -27.01
CA SER A 456 -12.00 31.19 -27.30
C SER A 456 -13.12 31.60 -28.25
N GLY A 457 -13.78 30.64 -28.89
CA GLY A 457 -14.95 30.91 -29.72
C GLY A 457 -15.01 30.06 -30.99
N VAL A 458 -15.79 30.53 -31.96
CA VAL A 458 -16.07 29.81 -33.20
C VAL A 458 -15.79 30.70 -34.40
N GLN A 459 -15.24 30.10 -35.46
CA GLN A 459 -15.09 30.74 -36.77
C GLN A 459 -15.87 29.98 -37.83
N ILE A 460 -16.36 30.69 -38.83
CA ILE A 460 -17.03 30.14 -40.02
C ILE A 460 -16.14 30.32 -41.25
N LEU A 461 -16.10 29.32 -42.13
CA LEU A 461 -15.43 29.42 -43.42
C LEU A 461 -16.36 30.13 -44.42
N LYS A 462 -15.95 31.30 -44.89
CA LYS A 462 -16.66 32.11 -45.90
C LYS A 462 -15.68 32.50 -47.00
N ASN A 463 -15.99 32.17 -48.24
CA ASN A 463 -15.18 32.52 -49.42
C ASN A 463 -13.69 32.15 -49.26
N GLY A 464 -13.39 30.99 -48.67
CA GLY A 464 -12.03 30.52 -48.42
C GLY A 464 -11.34 31.12 -47.19
N ALA A 465 -11.93 32.12 -46.52
CA ALA A 465 -11.38 32.75 -45.32
C ALA A 465 -12.17 32.38 -44.05
N TRP A 466 -11.46 32.28 -42.92
CA TRP A 466 -12.07 32.08 -41.61
C TRP A 466 -12.45 33.42 -40.98
N THR A 467 -13.70 33.55 -40.54
CA THR A 467 -14.21 34.75 -39.88
C THR A 467 -14.83 34.39 -38.54
N SER A 468 -14.55 35.19 -37.50
CA SER A 468 -15.13 35.01 -36.17
C SER A 468 -16.65 35.12 -36.19
N VAL A 469 -17.30 34.21 -35.47
CA VAL A 469 -18.74 34.24 -35.19
C VAL A 469 -18.91 34.96 -33.86
N ALA A 470 -19.87 35.88 -33.78
CA ALA A 470 -20.21 36.52 -32.50
C ALA A 470 -20.99 35.53 -31.60
N PRO A 471 -20.75 35.52 -30.28
CA PRO A 471 -21.63 34.84 -29.33
C PRO A 471 -23.08 35.31 -29.52
N ASN A 472 -24.02 34.37 -29.52
CA ASN A 472 -25.44 34.56 -29.83
C ASN A 472 -25.72 35.20 -31.21
N GLY A 473 -24.71 35.22 -32.09
CA GLY A 473 -24.78 35.81 -33.42
C GLY A 473 -25.79 35.11 -34.33
N LYS A 474 -26.39 35.89 -35.23
CA LYS A 474 -27.35 35.41 -36.22
C LYS A 474 -26.71 35.47 -37.60
N LEU A 475 -26.39 34.30 -38.15
CA LEU A 475 -25.82 34.13 -39.47
C LEU A 475 -26.94 33.81 -40.46
N THR A 476 -26.99 34.52 -41.59
CA THR A 476 -27.93 34.19 -42.67
C THR A 476 -27.56 32.85 -43.30
N ALA A 477 -28.55 31.98 -43.47
CA ALA A 477 -28.34 30.64 -44.00
C ALA A 477 -29.44 30.18 -44.96
N THR A 478 -29.13 29.17 -45.78
CA THR A 478 -30.04 28.57 -46.75
C THR A 478 -30.46 27.18 -46.27
N ARG A 479 -31.74 26.85 -46.40
CA ARG A 479 -32.27 25.52 -46.09
C ARG A 479 -31.55 24.44 -46.90
N GLY A 480 -31.19 23.34 -46.25
CA GLY A 480 -30.47 22.23 -46.88
C GLY A 480 -28.98 22.48 -47.14
N LYS A 481 -28.45 23.68 -46.88
CA LYS A 481 -27.03 23.98 -47.07
C LYS A 481 -26.21 23.61 -45.83
N THR A 482 -25.01 23.11 -46.07
CA THR A 482 -23.99 22.81 -45.05
C THR A 482 -23.00 23.96 -44.95
N TYR A 483 -22.65 24.31 -43.72
CA TYR A 483 -21.68 25.33 -43.38
C TYR A 483 -20.54 24.71 -42.58
N THR A 484 -19.32 25.13 -42.85
CA THR A 484 -18.10 24.66 -42.17
C THR A 484 -17.65 25.67 -41.14
N PHE A 485 -17.39 25.18 -39.94
CA PHE A 485 -16.95 25.95 -38.78
C PHE A 485 -15.66 25.36 -38.20
N ARG A 486 -15.02 26.12 -37.33
CA ARG A 486 -14.01 25.61 -36.40
C ARG A 486 -14.17 26.23 -35.03
N ALA A 487 -14.11 25.40 -33.99
CA ALA A 487 -13.85 25.85 -32.63
C ALA A 487 -12.39 26.32 -32.53
N VAL A 488 -12.14 27.38 -31.77
CA VAL A 488 -10.83 28.01 -31.62
C VAL A 488 -10.38 27.85 -30.17
N PHE A 489 -9.20 27.29 -29.98
CA PHE A 489 -8.58 27.09 -28.67
C PHE A 489 -7.26 27.84 -28.64
N THR A 490 -7.20 28.93 -27.87
CA THR A 490 -6.01 29.77 -27.79
C THR A 490 -5.19 29.37 -26.58
N PRO A 491 -3.85 29.29 -26.69
CA PRO A 491 -3.01 28.86 -25.58
C PRO A 491 -3.12 29.81 -24.39
N ILE A 492 -3.02 29.26 -23.18
CA ILE A 492 -2.97 30.06 -21.95
C ILE A 492 -1.53 30.51 -21.63
N PRO A 493 -1.31 31.47 -20.73
CA PRO A 493 0.04 31.86 -20.33
C PRO A 493 0.87 30.66 -19.87
N GLY A 494 2.14 30.60 -20.29
CA GLY A 494 3.06 29.49 -19.98
C GLY A 494 2.92 28.26 -20.90
N ALA A 495 1.77 28.06 -21.55
CA ALA A 495 1.57 26.94 -22.46
C ALA A 495 2.28 27.13 -23.81
N GLU A 496 2.44 26.02 -24.54
CA GLU A 496 2.94 26.02 -25.92
C GLU A 496 2.13 27.02 -26.76
N ARG A 497 2.80 27.93 -27.48
CA ARG A 497 2.17 29.06 -28.19
C ARG A 497 1.48 28.64 -29.50
N VAL A 498 0.68 27.57 -29.45
CA VAL A 498 -0.04 27.00 -30.59
C VAL A 498 -1.54 27.18 -30.40
N THR A 499 -2.21 27.79 -31.39
CA THR A 499 -3.68 27.85 -31.42
C THR A 499 -4.21 26.60 -32.09
N HIS A 500 -5.05 25.85 -31.38
CA HIS A 500 -5.69 24.65 -31.91
C HIS A 500 -7.06 24.97 -32.50
N TYR A 501 -7.41 24.22 -33.55
CA TYR A 501 -8.67 24.39 -34.25
C TYR A 501 -9.35 23.04 -34.43
N SER A 502 -10.61 22.93 -34.01
CA SER A 502 -11.42 21.73 -34.24
C SER A 502 -12.53 22.02 -35.24
N ARG A 503 -12.43 21.44 -36.44
CA ARG A 503 -13.39 21.67 -37.54
C ARG A 503 -14.68 20.88 -37.31
N PHE A 504 -15.81 21.50 -37.65
CA PHE A 504 -17.10 20.82 -37.69
C PHE A 504 -18.00 21.42 -38.76
N THR A 505 -19.09 20.72 -39.07
CA THR A 505 -20.10 21.18 -40.02
C THR A 505 -21.47 21.27 -39.37
N ALA A 506 -22.31 22.19 -39.86
CA ALA A 506 -23.71 22.27 -39.51
C ALA A 506 -24.56 22.41 -40.77
N THR A 507 -25.53 21.51 -40.93
CA THR A 507 -26.47 21.52 -42.05
C THR A 507 -27.82 22.04 -41.58
N VAL A 508 -28.31 23.11 -42.22
CA VAL A 508 -29.63 23.66 -41.90
C VAL A 508 -30.71 22.70 -42.42
N PRO A 509 -31.59 22.13 -41.57
CA PRO A 509 -32.60 21.19 -42.04
C PRO A 509 -33.51 21.80 -43.10
N ARG A 510 -33.86 21.03 -44.13
CA ARG A 510 -34.81 21.49 -45.17
C ARG A 510 -36.18 21.88 -44.59
N THR A 511 -36.56 21.26 -43.48
CA THR A 511 -37.83 21.49 -42.76
C THR A 511 -37.73 22.59 -41.69
N ALA A 512 -36.60 23.29 -41.57
CA ALA A 512 -36.42 24.32 -40.55
C ALA A 512 -37.29 25.55 -40.84
N ARG A 513 -38.10 25.96 -39.85
CA ARG A 513 -39.00 27.12 -39.95
C ARG A 513 -38.23 28.43 -39.76
N LYS A 514 -37.49 28.54 -38.65
CA LYS A 514 -36.69 29.73 -38.27
C LYS A 514 -35.19 29.57 -38.55
N GLY A 515 -34.66 28.35 -38.52
CA GLY A 515 -33.24 28.07 -38.70
C GLY A 515 -32.72 26.94 -37.83
N LEU A 516 -31.42 26.96 -37.57
CA LEU A 516 -30.68 26.03 -36.71
C LEU A 516 -29.89 26.82 -35.66
N ARG A 517 -30.06 26.52 -34.38
CA ARG A 517 -29.18 26.98 -33.30
C ARG A 517 -28.10 25.94 -33.07
N VAL A 518 -26.85 26.37 -32.96
CA VAL A 518 -25.69 25.54 -32.66
C VAL A 518 -25.12 26.01 -31.35
N SER A 519 -24.93 25.08 -30.42
CA SER A 519 -24.35 25.33 -29.11
C SER A 519 -23.13 24.43 -28.93
N LEU A 520 -22.05 25.01 -28.46
CA LEU A 520 -20.83 24.34 -28.02
C LEU A 520 -20.70 24.55 -26.52
N ALA A 521 -20.23 23.54 -25.80
CA ALA A 521 -19.95 23.63 -24.38
C ALA A 521 -18.67 22.87 -24.07
N VAL A 522 -17.80 23.46 -23.25
CA VAL A 522 -16.77 22.72 -22.53
C VAL A 522 -17.46 22.20 -21.27
N PRO A 523 -17.44 20.89 -21.01
CA PRO A 523 -17.98 20.35 -19.77
C PRO A 523 -17.32 20.98 -18.52
N THR A 524 -18.00 20.94 -17.38
CA THR A 524 -17.45 21.36 -16.08
C THR A 524 -16.68 20.21 -15.44
N PHE A 525 -15.47 20.49 -14.93
CA PHE A 525 -14.57 19.47 -14.37
C PHE A 525 -14.32 19.62 -12.86
N ASP A 526 -14.86 20.68 -12.23
CA ASP A 526 -14.60 21.00 -10.82
C ASP A 526 -15.77 20.60 -9.90
N GLU A 527 -15.36 19.85 -8.88
CA GLU A 527 -15.91 19.59 -7.54
C GLU A 527 -17.40 19.27 -7.40
N GLU A 528 -17.62 18.11 -6.75
CA GLU A 528 -18.92 17.58 -6.38
C GLU A 528 -19.77 17.16 -7.57
N PHE A 529 -20.55 16.10 -7.37
CA PHE A 529 -21.65 15.74 -8.25
C PHE A 529 -22.31 17.02 -8.78
N ASP A 530 -22.22 17.27 -10.09
CA ASP A 530 -22.94 18.36 -10.74
C ASP A 530 -24.37 18.30 -10.19
N TYR A 531 -24.82 19.31 -9.45
CA TYR A 531 -26.10 19.31 -8.73
C TYR A 531 -27.32 19.14 -9.68
N GLU A 532 -27.09 18.98 -11.00
CA GLU A 532 -28.06 18.60 -12.02
C GLU A 532 -28.07 17.09 -12.37
N LEU A 533 -27.08 16.28 -11.96
CA LEU A 533 -27.12 14.82 -12.04
C LEU A 533 -27.81 14.27 -10.78
N GLU A 534 -28.89 13.50 -10.95
CA GLU A 534 -29.50 12.79 -9.82
C GLU A 534 -28.42 11.95 -9.12
N GLU A 535 -28.35 12.02 -7.78
CA GLU A 535 -27.49 11.13 -7.01
C GLU A 535 -27.75 9.69 -7.47
N PRO A 536 -26.70 8.93 -7.84
CA PRO A 536 -26.84 7.56 -8.31
C PRO A 536 -27.60 6.75 -7.26
N ARG A 537 -28.55 5.92 -7.69
CA ARG A 537 -29.43 5.15 -6.81
C ARG A 537 -29.06 3.66 -6.75
N SER A 538 -28.07 3.27 -7.53
CA SER A 538 -27.54 1.91 -7.63
C SER A 538 -26.06 1.95 -7.95
N PHE A 539 -25.37 0.84 -7.70
CA PHE A 539 -23.97 0.68 -8.06
C PHE A 539 -23.76 0.80 -9.59
N GLU A 540 -24.68 0.28 -10.40
CA GLU A 540 -24.62 0.41 -11.86
C GLU A 540 -24.70 1.87 -12.33
N GLU A 541 -25.59 2.66 -11.73
CA GLU A 541 -25.67 4.11 -11.99
C GLU A 541 -24.42 4.84 -11.48
N TYR A 542 -23.84 4.41 -10.35
CA TYR A 542 -22.60 4.94 -9.80
C TYR A 542 -21.42 4.74 -10.75
N VAL A 543 -21.21 3.51 -11.21
CA VAL A 543 -20.16 3.18 -12.19
C VAL A 543 -20.42 3.88 -13.53
N ALA A 544 -21.67 3.96 -13.99
CA ALA A 544 -22.00 4.68 -15.22
C ALA A 544 -21.71 6.18 -15.13
N ALA A 545 -21.85 6.79 -13.94
CA ALA A 545 -21.46 8.18 -13.70
C ALA A 545 -19.93 8.35 -13.76
N LEU A 546 -19.16 7.39 -13.24
CA LEU A 546 -17.70 7.37 -13.34
C LEU A 546 -17.22 7.09 -14.77
N ASP A 547 -17.86 6.20 -15.52
CA ASP A 547 -17.52 5.89 -16.92
C ASP A 547 -17.88 7.03 -17.89
N ALA A 548 -18.83 7.88 -17.48
CA ALA A 548 -19.17 9.10 -18.19
C ALA A 548 -18.11 10.21 -18.04
N ASP A 549 -17.02 9.95 -17.30
CA ASP A 549 -16.00 10.88 -16.81
C ASP A 549 -15.79 12.12 -17.69
N VAL A 550 -15.73 13.27 -17.02
CA VAL A 550 -15.68 14.56 -17.68
C VAL A 550 -14.25 14.84 -18.14
N ARG A 551 -13.99 14.51 -19.41
CA ARG A 551 -12.66 14.69 -20.02
C ARG A 551 -12.24 16.16 -20.19
N SER A 552 -11.07 16.51 -19.69
CA SER A 552 -10.51 17.87 -19.78
C SER A 552 -10.20 18.34 -21.21
N ASP A 553 -10.15 17.41 -22.17
CA ASP A 553 -9.76 17.62 -23.56
C ASP A 553 -10.93 17.43 -24.55
N VAL A 554 -12.18 17.55 -24.10
CA VAL A 554 -13.34 17.48 -24.98
C VAL A 554 -14.21 18.73 -24.91
N PHE A 555 -14.85 19.03 -26.04
CA PHE A 555 -16.00 19.92 -26.07
C PHE A 555 -17.19 19.22 -26.71
N GLN A 556 -18.38 19.56 -26.23
CA GLN A 556 -19.65 19.03 -26.68
C GLN A 556 -20.32 20.00 -27.65
N ARG A 557 -21.07 19.46 -28.61
CA ARG A 557 -21.86 20.23 -29.58
C ARG A 557 -23.27 19.69 -29.68
N THR A 558 -24.25 20.58 -29.59
CA THR A 558 -25.68 20.27 -29.79
C THR A 558 -26.31 21.25 -30.78
N HIS A 559 -27.23 20.76 -31.61
CA HIS A 559 -27.99 21.60 -32.52
C HIS A 559 -29.48 21.52 -32.23
N VAL A 560 -30.15 22.67 -32.19
CA VAL A 560 -31.60 22.77 -32.00
C VAL A 560 -32.23 23.43 -33.21
N SER A 561 -33.25 22.80 -33.80
CA SER A 561 -34.02 23.38 -34.90
C SER A 561 -35.52 23.34 -34.59
N THR A 562 -36.25 24.34 -35.06
CA THR A 562 -37.72 24.35 -34.96
C THR A 562 -38.31 24.00 -36.32
N SER A 563 -39.06 22.91 -36.39
CA SER A 563 -39.79 22.47 -37.58
C SER A 563 -41.29 22.71 -37.45
N THR A 564 -42.07 22.41 -38.49
CA THR A 564 -43.55 22.40 -38.42
C THR A 564 -44.10 21.38 -37.43
N ARG A 565 -43.31 20.36 -37.07
CA ARG A 565 -43.67 19.29 -36.13
C ARG A 565 -43.12 19.51 -34.71
N GLY A 566 -42.66 20.72 -34.40
CA GLY A 566 -42.08 21.06 -33.10
C GLY A 566 -40.56 21.21 -33.10
N VAL A 567 -40.00 21.35 -31.89
CA VAL A 567 -38.56 21.50 -31.63
C VAL A 567 -37.86 20.15 -31.79
N ARG A 568 -36.70 20.16 -32.45
CA ARG A 568 -35.83 19.00 -32.62
C ARG A 568 -34.44 19.33 -32.10
N THR A 569 -33.97 18.55 -31.15
CA THR A 569 -32.61 18.62 -30.59
C THR A 569 -31.80 17.44 -31.13
N SER A 570 -30.58 17.70 -31.59
CA SER A 570 -29.66 16.61 -31.98
C SER A 570 -29.15 15.89 -30.75
N ARG A 571 -28.66 14.66 -30.93
CA ARG A 571 -27.75 14.06 -29.95
C ARG A 571 -26.54 14.97 -29.75
N THR A 572 -26.00 14.99 -28.54
CA THR A 572 -24.75 15.67 -28.22
C THR A 572 -23.60 14.97 -28.93
N ALA A 573 -22.77 15.75 -29.63
CA ALA A 573 -21.55 15.27 -30.26
C ALA A 573 -20.34 15.74 -29.44
N THR A 574 -19.60 14.80 -28.86
CA THR A 574 -18.37 15.07 -28.11
C THR A 574 -17.18 15.01 -29.05
N THR A 575 -16.27 15.98 -28.98
CA THR A 575 -15.11 16.09 -29.86
C THR A 575 -13.86 16.35 -29.03
N GLU A 576 -12.85 15.48 -29.19
CA GLU A 576 -11.54 15.62 -28.55
C GLU A 576 -10.69 16.72 -29.20
N VAL A 577 -9.87 17.39 -28.39
CA VAL A 577 -8.81 18.30 -28.81
C VAL A 577 -7.46 17.87 -28.22
N PRO A 578 -6.33 18.19 -28.86
CA PRO A 578 -5.02 17.69 -28.43
C PRO A 578 -4.41 18.50 -27.26
N VAL A 579 -5.23 19.18 -26.46
CA VAL A 579 -4.82 20.08 -25.37
C VAL A 579 -5.82 20.00 -24.22
N VAL A 580 -5.36 20.27 -23.00
CA VAL A 580 -6.28 20.50 -21.87
C VAL A 580 -7.04 21.80 -22.10
N ILE A 581 -8.36 21.79 -21.91
CA ILE A 581 -9.21 22.98 -22.02
C ILE A 581 -9.33 23.66 -20.65
N ALA A 582 -8.53 24.68 -20.40
CA ALA A 582 -8.37 25.34 -19.10
C ALA A 582 -9.49 26.37 -18.75
N ASN A 583 -10.71 26.17 -19.26
CA ASN A 583 -11.87 26.98 -18.92
C ASN A 583 -13.18 26.13 -18.96
N PRO A 584 -13.32 25.16 -18.04
CA PRO A 584 -14.54 24.36 -17.88
C PRO A 584 -15.82 25.21 -17.87
N GLY A 585 -16.93 24.59 -18.28
CA GLY A 585 -18.25 25.23 -18.29
C GLY A 585 -18.45 26.32 -19.36
N SER A 586 -17.43 26.63 -20.17
CA SER A 586 -17.53 27.63 -21.23
C SER A 586 -18.56 27.23 -22.30
N LYS A 587 -19.59 28.07 -22.50
CA LYS A 587 -20.65 27.86 -23.50
C LYS A 587 -20.56 28.88 -24.64
N PHE A 588 -20.74 28.44 -25.87
CA PHE A 588 -20.80 29.30 -27.05
C PHE A 588 -21.97 28.89 -27.96
N THR A 589 -22.93 29.80 -28.12
CA THR A 589 -24.12 29.54 -28.97
C THR A 589 -24.17 30.53 -30.12
N PHE A 590 -24.62 30.09 -31.29
CA PHE A 590 -24.95 30.94 -32.44
C PHE A 590 -26.09 30.34 -33.25
N GLY A 591 -26.68 31.11 -34.17
CA GLY A 591 -27.78 30.63 -35.01
C GLY A 591 -27.57 30.86 -36.49
N LEU A 592 -27.99 29.87 -37.29
CA LEU A 592 -28.10 29.91 -38.74
C LEU A 592 -29.57 30.14 -39.10
N TYR A 593 -29.93 31.37 -39.44
CA TYR A 593 -31.31 31.78 -39.67
C TYR A 593 -31.61 31.83 -41.16
N VAL A 594 -32.74 31.23 -41.52
CA VAL A 594 -33.26 31.26 -42.89
C VAL A 594 -34.16 32.47 -43.04
N THR A 595 -33.91 33.28 -44.06
CA THR A 595 -34.81 34.39 -44.40
C THR A 595 -36.21 33.83 -44.72
N PRO A 596 -37.30 34.47 -44.28
CA PRO A 596 -38.63 34.12 -44.76
C PRO A 596 -38.64 34.15 -46.29
N ALA A 597 -39.27 33.15 -46.92
CA ALA A 597 -39.57 33.27 -48.34
C ALA A 597 -40.43 34.53 -48.49
N ARG A 598 -39.98 35.49 -49.31
CA ARG A 598 -40.78 36.66 -49.68
C ARG A 598 -41.96 36.23 -50.52
#